data_AF-A0A2V7KDY1-F1
#
_entry.id   AF-A0A2V7KDY1-F1
#
_cell.length_a   1.000
_cell.length_b   1.000
_cell.length_c   1.000
_cell.angle_alpha   90.00
_cell.angle_beta   90.00
_cell.angle_gamma   90.00
#
_symmetry.space_group_name_H-M   'P 1'
#
loop_
_entity.id
_entity.type
_entity.pdbx_description
1 polymer ?
#
loop_
_entity_poly.entity_id
_entity_poly.type
_entity_poly.pdbx_seq_one_letter_code
_entity_poly.pdbx_strand_id
1 'polypeptide(L)'
;MDMTRRQFLATTAAAVSAGNRLRGRSPCVLLDLQRGCLRESVAGYTAVFQPRVVRAHMPGIPHCAVVLVPAALEISPVAARAIVRCLHAGATVILESAAGFLDQRAFGTERAVLRDYFGITVEPPVRLWPRQTPYVDYLWPYAAKLRDFSRVLPLGPPAGEPIAWVDNLPVALKRRSGRGTLIFLGSPVGPALWAGDAEATRWLSAVLATVS
;
A
#
# COMPACT_ATOMS: atom_id res chain seq x y z
N MET A 1 -25.33 7.10 8.68
CA MET A 1 -24.44 6.87 9.84
C MET A 1 -24.20 8.22 10.48
N ASP A 2 -24.82 8.48 11.63
CA ASP A 2 -24.66 9.74 12.34
C ASP A 2 -23.46 9.67 13.27
N MET A 3 -22.37 10.32 12.85
CA MET A 3 -21.17 10.47 13.66
C MET A 3 -21.39 11.62 14.66
N THR A 4 -21.23 11.33 15.95
CA THR A 4 -21.45 12.38 16.97
C THR A 4 -20.29 13.38 16.96
N ARG A 5 -20.57 14.65 17.29
CA ARG A 5 -19.57 15.73 17.37
C ARG A 5 -18.36 15.38 18.26
N ARG A 6 -18.57 14.54 19.28
CA ARG A 6 -17.54 14.06 20.19
C ARG A 6 -16.62 13.01 19.55
N GLN A 7 -17.16 12.13 18.71
CA GLN A 7 -16.36 11.18 17.92
C GLN A 7 -15.56 11.90 16.83
N PHE A 8 -16.15 12.88 16.14
CA PHE A 8 -15.43 13.71 15.17
C PHE A 8 -14.23 14.42 15.81
N LEU A 9 -14.43 15.05 16.98
CA LEU A 9 -13.38 15.72 17.75
C LEU A 9 -12.31 14.75 18.29
N ALA A 10 -12.69 13.55 18.69
CA ALA A 10 -11.73 12.53 19.10
C ALA A 10 -10.85 12.06 17.94
N THR A 11 -11.43 11.86 16.74
CA THR A 11 -10.70 11.47 15.54
C THR A 11 -9.78 12.59 15.04
N THR A 12 -10.24 13.85 15.08
CA THR A 12 -9.39 15.00 14.72
C THR A 12 -8.30 15.27 15.76
N ALA A 13 -8.59 15.15 17.06
CA ALA A 13 -7.56 15.29 18.10
C ALA A 13 -6.51 14.17 18.02
N ALA A 14 -6.91 12.94 17.68
CA ALA A 14 -5.98 11.85 17.40
C ALA A 14 -5.11 12.14 16.18
N ALA A 15 -5.67 12.70 15.11
CA ALA A 15 -4.94 13.09 13.90
C ALA A 15 -3.93 14.23 14.15
N VAL A 16 -4.32 15.25 14.93
CA VAL A 16 -3.44 16.38 15.28
C VAL A 16 -2.32 15.93 16.25
N SER A 17 -2.64 15.04 17.20
CA SER A 17 -1.66 14.47 18.12
C SER A 17 -0.67 13.51 17.42
N ALA A 18 -1.13 12.77 16.40
CA ALA A 18 -0.27 11.95 15.56
C ALA A 18 0.71 12.81 14.73
N GLY A 19 0.28 14.00 14.29
CA GLY A 19 1.11 14.95 13.55
C GLY A 19 2.36 15.43 14.30
N ASN A 20 2.33 15.44 15.64
CA ASN A 20 3.44 15.90 16.50
C ASN A 20 4.33 14.77 17.05
N ARG A 21 3.94 13.49 16.94
CA ARG A 21 4.74 12.34 17.46
C ARG A 21 5.80 11.81 16.49
N LEU A 22 6.00 12.46 15.35
CA LEU A 22 6.99 12.04 14.34
C LEU A 22 8.41 12.59 14.59
N ARG A 23 8.65 13.34 15.68
CA ARG A 23 9.94 14.03 15.94
C ARG A 23 11.10 13.15 16.44
N GLY A 24 10.98 11.82 16.43
CA GLY A 24 12.07 10.91 16.82
C GLY A 24 11.97 9.47 16.30
N ARG A 25 11.12 9.21 15.31
CA ARG A 25 10.81 7.86 14.84
C ARG A 25 11.68 7.45 13.64
N SER A 26 12.01 6.16 13.56
CA SER A 26 12.74 5.58 12.43
C SER A 26 12.11 6.00 11.10
N PRO A 27 12.92 6.30 10.07
CA PRO A 27 12.44 6.91 8.84
C PRO A 27 11.39 6.03 8.15
N CYS A 28 10.41 6.67 7.50
CA CYS A 28 9.58 6.04 6.48
C CYS A 28 10.36 6.07 5.17
N VAL A 29 10.52 4.92 4.51
CA VAL A 29 11.28 4.80 3.26
C VAL A 29 10.32 4.62 2.09
N LEU A 30 10.48 5.39 1.02
CA LEU A 30 9.86 5.12 -0.28
C LEU A 30 10.89 4.42 -1.16
N LEU A 31 10.66 3.13 -1.39
CA LEU A 31 11.51 2.31 -2.24
C LEU A 31 11.09 2.46 -3.70
N ASP A 32 11.79 3.30 -4.44
CA ASP A 32 11.53 3.48 -5.87
C ASP A 32 12.32 2.45 -6.69
N LEU A 33 11.63 1.46 -7.24
CA LEU A 33 12.17 0.43 -8.14
C LEU A 33 12.43 0.94 -9.57
N GLN A 34 12.47 2.27 -9.76
CA GLN A 34 12.71 2.94 -11.04
C GLN A 34 11.70 2.49 -12.11
N ARG A 35 12.13 1.88 -13.23
CA ARG A 35 11.19 1.42 -14.25
C ARG A 35 10.21 0.33 -13.73
N GLY A 36 10.52 -0.28 -12.58
CA GLY A 36 9.67 -1.26 -11.91
C GLY A 36 8.51 -0.70 -11.09
N CYS A 37 8.21 0.60 -11.10
CA CYS A 37 6.95 1.13 -10.53
C CYS A 37 6.25 2.14 -11.45
N LEU A 38 4.92 2.27 -11.31
CA LEU A 38 4.18 3.40 -11.90
C LEU A 38 4.70 4.73 -11.36
N ARG A 39 4.96 5.68 -12.26
CA ARG A 39 5.57 6.97 -11.90
C ARG A 39 4.59 7.87 -11.17
N GLU A 40 3.30 7.76 -11.49
CA GLU A 40 2.19 8.43 -10.83
C GLU A 40 2.12 8.03 -9.35
N SER A 41 2.31 6.73 -9.04
CA SER A 41 2.33 6.29 -7.64
C SER A 41 3.51 6.89 -6.89
N VAL A 42 4.72 6.83 -7.45
CA VAL A 42 5.92 7.46 -6.84
C VAL A 42 5.69 8.96 -6.61
N ALA A 43 5.13 9.66 -7.59
CA ALA A 43 4.83 11.09 -7.50
C ALA A 43 3.80 11.38 -6.40
N GLY A 44 2.74 10.59 -6.29
CA GLY A 44 1.70 10.73 -5.27
C GLY A 44 2.24 10.58 -3.84
N TYR A 45 3.01 9.51 -3.58
CA TYR A 45 3.66 9.34 -2.28
C TYR A 45 4.64 10.48 -1.95
N THR A 46 5.39 10.93 -2.95
CA THR A 46 6.34 12.03 -2.78
C THR A 46 5.63 13.34 -2.43
N ALA A 47 4.56 13.67 -3.16
CA ALA A 47 3.80 14.90 -2.96
C ALA A 47 3.14 14.97 -1.58
N VAL A 48 2.64 13.85 -1.06
CA VAL A 48 1.89 13.83 0.21
C VAL A 48 2.83 13.75 1.43
N PHE A 49 3.94 13.02 1.34
CA PHE A 49 4.74 12.68 2.52
C PHE A 49 6.13 13.32 2.58
N GLN A 50 6.54 14.13 1.62
CA GLN A 50 7.75 14.94 1.81
C GLN A 50 7.55 16.02 2.89
N PRO A 51 8.60 16.32 3.69
CA PRO A 51 9.94 15.72 3.71
C PRO A 51 10.06 14.48 4.62
N ARG A 52 8.95 13.92 5.12
CA ARG A 52 8.91 12.84 6.14
C ARG A 52 9.32 11.46 5.61
N VAL A 53 9.47 11.33 4.30
CA VAL A 53 9.82 10.08 3.62
C VAL A 53 11.20 10.21 2.98
N VAL A 54 12.07 9.24 3.28
CA VAL A 54 13.39 9.11 2.65
C VAL A 54 13.24 8.24 1.41
N ARG A 55 13.61 8.78 0.24
CA ARG A 55 13.63 8.00 -1.00
C ARG A 55 14.85 7.07 -0.99
N ALA A 56 14.64 5.81 -1.31
CA ALA A 56 15.70 4.81 -1.43
C ALA A 56 15.61 4.09 -2.78
N HIS A 57 16.74 3.58 -3.22
CA HIS A 57 16.89 2.77 -4.43
C HIS A 57 17.65 1.49 -4.10
N MET A 58 17.42 0.45 -4.90
CA MET A 58 18.19 -0.78 -4.76
C MET A 58 19.68 -0.55 -5.04
N PRO A 59 20.59 -1.26 -4.34
CA PRO A 59 20.32 -2.35 -3.40
C PRO A 59 20.11 -1.95 -1.93
N GLY A 60 20.20 -0.65 -1.61
CA GLY A 60 20.25 -0.16 -0.23
C GLY A 60 18.91 0.36 0.29
N ILE A 61 18.33 -0.34 1.27
CA ILE A 61 17.19 0.16 2.07
C ILE A 61 17.74 0.49 3.47
N PRO A 62 17.71 1.75 3.92
CA PRO A 62 18.17 2.08 5.27
C PRO A 62 17.26 1.45 6.33
N HIS A 63 17.75 1.31 7.55
CA HIS A 63 16.91 0.85 8.66
C HIS A 63 15.73 1.80 8.86
N CYS A 64 14.52 1.25 8.88
CA CYS A 64 13.27 2.01 8.84
C CYS A 64 12.16 1.28 9.58
N ALA A 65 11.17 2.04 10.06
CA ALA A 65 9.95 1.45 10.64
C ALA A 65 8.93 1.10 9.54
N VAL A 66 8.98 1.82 8.41
CA VAL A 66 8.04 1.63 7.29
C VAL A 66 8.82 1.63 5.97
N VAL A 67 8.45 0.71 5.07
CA VAL A 67 8.83 0.72 3.66
C VAL A 67 7.55 0.83 2.81
N LEU A 68 7.52 1.82 1.94
CA LEU A 68 6.48 2.04 0.94
C LEU A 68 7.06 1.57 -0.41
N VAL A 69 6.42 0.59 -1.03
CA VAL A 69 6.75 0.11 -2.37
C VAL A 69 5.60 0.53 -3.29
N PRO A 70 5.75 1.66 -4.02
CA PRO A 70 4.70 2.25 -4.83
C PRO A 70 4.43 1.39 -6.07
N ALA A 71 3.17 1.15 -6.39
CA ALA A 71 2.64 0.50 -7.59
C ALA A 71 3.66 -0.32 -8.42
N ALA A 72 4.16 -1.41 -7.84
CA ALA A 72 5.20 -2.23 -8.46
C ALA A 72 4.68 -2.89 -9.74
N LEU A 73 5.40 -2.71 -10.83
CA LEU A 73 5.24 -3.39 -12.12
C LEU A 73 6.22 -4.55 -12.27
N GLU A 74 7.36 -4.46 -11.60
CA GLU A 74 8.36 -5.51 -11.61
C GLU A 74 9.13 -5.48 -10.29
N ILE A 75 9.18 -6.62 -9.62
CA ILE A 75 9.96 -6.79 -8.40
C ILE A 75 11.04 -7.82 -8.69
N SER A 76 12.28 -7.36 -8.85
CA SER A 76 13.40 -8.28 -9.03
C SER A 76 13.60 -9.15 -7.78
N PRO A 77 14.17 -10.36 -7.90
CA PRO A 77 14.51 -11.20 -6.73
C PRO A 77 15.39 -10.48 -5.69
N VAL A 78 16.25 -9.57 -6.14
CA VAL A 78 17.11 -8.76 -5.25
C VAL A 78 16.25 -7.77 -4.44
N ALA A 79 15.31 -7.08 -5.09
CA ALA A 79 14.35 -6.20 -4.45
C ALA A 79 13.45 -6.96 -3.47
N ALA A 80 12.89 -8.10 -3.89
CA ALA A 80 12.05 -8.93 -3.05
C ALA A 80 12.76 -9.37 -1.77
N ARG A 81 14.00 -9.86 -1.88
CA ARG A 81 14.82 -10.22 -0.71
C ARG A 81 15.10 -9.03 0.21
N ALA A 82 15.34 -7.85 -0.34
CA ALA A 82 15.56 -6.65 0.48
C ALA A 82 14.29 -6.27 1.27
N ILE A 83 13.13 -6.30 0.64
CA ILE A 83 11.83 -6.04 1.28
C ILE A 83 11.55 -7.09 2.37
N VAL A 84 11.81 -8.37 2.10
CA VAL A 84 11.67 -9.46 3.08
C VAL A 84 12.62 -9.27 4.27
N ARG A 85 13.87 -8.82 4.04
CA ARG A 85 14.78 -8.48 5.14
C ARG A 85 14.22 -7.36 6.02
N CYS A 86 13.60 -6.33 5.44
CA CYS A 86 12.94 -5.26 6.21
C CYS A 86 11.79 -5.81 7.08
N LEU A 87 10.95 -6.71 6.54
CA LEU A 87 9.92 -7.40 7.31
C LEU A 87 10.51 -8.20 8.48
N HIS A 88 11.57 -8.97 8.25
CA HIS A 88 12.26 -9.70 9.33
C HIS A 88 12.93 -8.77 10.36
N ALA A 89 13.37 -7.58 9.95
CA ALA A 89 13.90 -6.56 10.84
C ALA A 89 12.81 -5.90 11.72
N GLY A 90 11.52 -6.09 11.41
CA GLY A 90 10.41 -5.55 12.17
C GLY A 90 9.66 -4.41 11.48
N ALA A 91 10.06 -4.02 10.26
CA ALA A 91 9.39 -2.95 9.53
C ALA A 91 7.98 -3.35 9.09
N THR A 92 7.11 -2.36 8.93
CA THR A 92 5.88 -2.52 8.16
C THR A 92 6.18 -2.22 6.69
N VAL A 93 5.80 -3.13 5.80
CA VAL A 93 5.89 -2.93 4.35
C VAL A 93 4.50 -2.72 3.79
N ILE A 94 4.29 -1.60 3.10
CA ILE A 94 3.13 -1.37 2.24
C ILE A 94 3.59 -1.64 0.81
N LEU A 95 3.13 -2.74 0.24
CA LEU A 95 3.44 -3.17 -1.12
C LEU A 95 2.21 -2.97 -2.00
N GLU A 96 2.26 -1.97 -2.86
CA GLU A 96 1.30 -1.81 -3.94
C GLU A 96 1.74 -2.62 -5.16
N SER A 97 0.84 -3.38 -5.77
CA SER A 97 1.09 -4.02 -7.05
C SER A 97 0.27 -3.36 -8.16
N ALA A 98 0.95 -3.05 -9.24
CA ALA A 98 0.40 -2.62 -10.51
C ALA A 98 0.48 -3.73 -11.57
N ALA A 99 0.58 -5.01 -11.17
CA ALA A 99 0.65 -6.12 -12.12
C ALA A 99 -0.55 -6.18 -13.07
N GLY A 100 -1.67 -5.52 -12.71
CA GLY A 100 -2.85 -5.40 -13.55
C GLY A 100 -2.63 -4.63 -14.84
N PHE A 101 -1.52 -3.88 -14.93
CA PHE A 101 -1.13 -3.11 -16.10
C PHE A 101 -0.19 -3.87 -17.05
N LEU A 102 0.26 -5.05 -16.65
CA LEU A 102 1.23 -5.85 -17.40
C LEU A 102 0.58 -6.73 -18.46
N ASP A 103 1.40 -7.17 -19.42
CA ASP A 103 1.05 -8.30 -20.29
C ASP A 103 1.03 -9.62 -19.51
N GLN A 104 0.53 -10.69 -20.13
CA GLN A 104 0.35 -11.98 -19.48
C GLN A 104 1.67 -12.60 -18.98
N ARG A 105 2.78 -12.41 -19.68
CA ARG A 105 4.08 -12.99 -19.31
C ARG A 105 4.68 -12.25 -18.12
N ALA A 106 4.66 -10.93 -18.18
CA ALA A 106 5.13 -10.08 -17.10
C ALA A 106 4.26 -10.25 -15.84
N PHE A 107 2.94 -10.34 -15.99
CA PHE A 107 2.02 -10.69 -14.90
C PHE A 107 2.35 -12.04 -14.27
N GLY A 108 2.61 -13.07 -15.08
CA GLY A 108 3.02 -14.39 -14.59
C GLY A 108 4.31 -14.34 -13.75
N THR A 109 5.26 -13.50 -14.15
CA THR A 109 6.52 -13.30 -13.44
C THR A 109 6.30 -12.60 -12.09
N GLU A 110 5.53 -11.51 -12.06
CA GLU A 110 5.23 -10.81 -10.81
C GLU A 110 4.41 -11.69 -9.86
N ARG A 111 3.42 -12.44 -10.37
CA ARG A 111 2.64 -13.41 -9.60
C ARG A 111 3.53 -14.46 -8.94
N ALA A 112 4.56 -14.95 -9.64
CA ALA A 112 5.53 -15.87 -9.06
C ALA A 112 6.33 -15.20 -7.93
N VAL A 113 6.78 -13.96 -8.10
CA VAL A 113 7.51 -13.22 -7.05
C VAL A 113 6.62 -12.96 -5.82
N LEU A 114 5.37 -12.54 -6.02
CA LEU A 114 4.38 -12.35 -4.96
C LEU A 114 4.15 -13.63 -4.15
N ARG A 115 4.04 -14.76 -4.83
CA ARG A 115 3.90 -16.07 -4.17
C ARG A 115 5.18 -16.48 -3.45
N ASP A 116 6.32 -16.48 -4.13
CA ASP A 116 7.54 -17.12 -3.66
C ASP A 116 8.25 -16.32 -2.55
N TYR A 117 8.18 -14.99 -2.59
CA TYR A 117 8.83 -14.13 -1.59
C TYR A 117 7.87 -13.59 -0.55
N PHE A 118 6.64 -13.30 -0.96
CA PHE A 118 5.69 -12.63 -0.09
C PHE A 118 4.53 -13.52 0.33
N GLY A 119 4.44 -14.78 -0.15
CA GLY A 119 3.36 -15.71 0.16
C GLY A 119 1.97 -15.13 -0.14
N ILE A 120 1.87 -14.31 -1.18
CA ILE A 120 0.63 -13.71 -1.67
C ILE A 120 0.27 -14.40 -2.98
N THR A 121 -0.91 -15.02 -3.00
CA THR A 121 -1.51 -15.51 -4.23
C THR A 121 -2.47 -14.46 -4.75
N VAL A 122 -2.34 -14.11 -6.03
CA VAL A 122 -3.27 -13.22 -6.72
C VAL A 122 -3.96 -13.94 -7.86
N GLU A 123 -5.18 -13.54 -8.14
CA GLU A 123 -5.98 -13.95 -9.28
C GLU A 123 -5.73 -13.04 -10.50
N PRO A 124 -6.19 -13.42 -11.70
CA PRO A 124 -6.08 -12.56 -12.88
C PRO A 124 -6.66 -11.15 -12.65
N PRO A 125 -6.06 -10.10 -13.23
CA PRO A 125 -6.51 -8.73 -13.03
C PRO A 125 -7.95 -8.51 -13.51
N VAL A 126 -8.75 -7.80 -12.72
CA VAL A 126 -10.12 -7.44 -13.05
C VAL A 126 -10.17 -5.98 -13.49
N ARG A 127 -10.74 -5.73 -14.68
CA ARG A 127 -11.02 -4.37 -15.15
C ARG A 127 -12.26 -3.81 -14.46
N LEU A 128 -12.13 -2.62 -13.92
CA LEU A 128 -13.24 -1.91 -13.29
C LEU A 128 -13.94 -0.92 -14.24
N TRP A 129 -13.31 -0.51 -15.34
CA TRP A 129 -13.98 0.29 -16.37
C TRP A 129 -14.66 -0.63 -17.42
N PRO A 130 -15.88 -0.33 -17.92
CA PRO A 130 -16.64 0.94 -17.81
C PRO A 130 -17.70 1.02 -16.69
N ARG A 131 -17.44 0.50 -15.48
CA ARG A 131 -18.41 0.60 -14.37
C ARG A 131 -18.62 2.06 -13.93
N GLN A 132 -19.80 2.35 -13.36
CA GLN A 132 -20.05 3.61 -12.65
C GLN A 132 -19.06 3.73 -11.47
N THR A 133 -18.15 4.71 -11.56
CA THR A 133 -17.14 5.12 -10.57
C THR A 133 -16.62 4.00 -9.66
N PRO A 134 -15.53 3.30 -10.03
CA PRO A 134 -15.05 2.20 -9.21
C PRO A 134 -14.48 2.69 -7.88
N TYR A 135 -14.97 2.10 -6.80
CA TYR A 135 -14.44 2.30 -5.46
C TYR A 135 -13.91 0.98 -4.91
N VAL A 136 -12.83 1.10 -4.15
CA VAL A 136 -12.33 0.06 -3.26
C VAL A 136 -12.81 0.36 -1.86
N ASP A 137 -13.51 -0.60 -1.28
CA ASP A 137 -14.01 -0.56 0.08
C ASP A 137 -12.94 -1.05 1.04
N TYR A 138 -12.29 -0.12 1.75
CA TYR A 138 -11.36 -0.43 2.83
C TYR A 138 -12.11 -0.54 4.15
N LEU A 139 -11.79 -1.54 4.97
CA LEU A 139 -12.33 -1.71 6.32
C LEU A 139 -11.32 -1.44 7.43
N TRP A 140 -10.04 -1.34 7.09
CA TRP A 140 -8.95 -1.05 8.01
C TRP A 140 -8.06 0.08 7.44
N PRO A 141 -7.53 1.01 8.27
CA PRO A 141 -7.66 1.09 9.72
C PRO A 141 -9.00 1.66 10.19
N TYR A 142 -9.78 2.20 9.26
CA TYR A 142 -11.17 2.58 9.41
C TYR A 142 -11.88 2.36 8.06
N ALA A 143 -13.22 2.40 8.07
CA ALA A 143 -14.00 2.24 6.84
C ALA A 143 -13.82 3.44 5.89
N ALA A 144 -13.29 3.20 4.69
CA ALA A 144 -13.04 4.23 3.68
C ALA A 144 -13.36 3.71 2.28
N LYS A 145 -13.82 4.60 1.40
CA LYS A 145 -14.00 4.33 -0.03
C LYS A 145 -12.97 5.10 -0.83
N LEU A 146 -12.02 4.39 -1.43
CA LEU A 146 -10.99 5.00 -2.28
C LEU A 146 -11.33 4.76 -3.75
N ARG A 147 -11.24 5.80 -4.57
CA ARG A 147 -11.54 5.68 -6.00
C ARG A 147 -10.40 4.95 -6.71
N ASP A 148 -10.73 3.95 -7.52
CA ASP A 148 -9.82 3.29 -8.45
C ASP A 148 -10.27 3.57 -9.89
N PHE A 149 -9.30 3.77 -10.78
CA PHE A 149 -9.55 4.25 -12.14
C PHE A 149 -9.33 3.19 -13.22
N SER A 150 -9.05 1.94 -12.87
CA SER A 150 -8.53 1.01 -13.88
C SER A 150 -8.79 -0.47 -13.58
N ARG A 151 -7.94 -1.08 -12.75
CA ARG A 151 -7.77 -2.52 -12.63
C ARG A 151 -7.34 -2.85 -11.21
N VAL A 152 -7.86 -3.95 -10.71
CA VAL A 152 -7.48 -4.48 -9.40
C VAL A 152 -6.95 -5.89 -9.53
N LEU A 153 -6.09 -6.26 -8.59
CA LEU A 153 -5.60 -7.61 -8.38
C LEU A 153 -6.36 -8.26 -7.22
N PRO A 154 -7.32 -9.15 -7.51
CA PRO A 154 -7.96 -9.92 -6.45
C PRO A 154 -6.96 -10.88 -5.81
N LEU A 155 -7.15 -11.12 -4.53
CA LEU A 155 -6.41 -12.11 -3.76
C LEU A 155 -6.99 -13.51 -4.01
N GLY A 156 -6.10 -14.49 -4.06
CA GLY A 156 -6.48 -15.90 -3.99
C GLY A 156 -6.81 -16.36 -2.56
N PRO A 157 -6.88 -17.68 -2.31
CA PRO A 157 -7.15 -18.27 -0.99
C PRO A 157 -6.22 -17.76 0.13
N PRO A 158 -6.64 -17.84 1.40
CA PRO A 158 -6.34 -16.85 2.43
C PRO A 158 -4.85 -16.67 2.68
N ALA A 159 -4.37 -15.48 2.35
CA ALA A 159 -3.00 -15.01 2.57
C ALA A 159 -2.90 -13.98 3.72
N GLY A 160 -3.92 -13.82 4.56
CA GLY A 160 -3.94 -12.84 5.65
C GLY A 160 -5.35 -12.34 5.97
N GLU A 161 -5.44 -11.31 6.81
CA GLU A 161 -6.69 -10.58 7.08
C GLU A 161 -6.97 -9.70 5.85
N PRO A 162 -8.05 -9.94 5.07
CA PRO A 162 -8.43 -9.03 4.02
C PRO A 162 -8.84 -7.69 4.62
N ILE A 163 -8.37 -6.59 4.04
CA ILE A 163 -8.63 -5.23 4.54
C ILE A 163 -9.32 -4.34 3.52
N ALA A 164 -9.43 -4.79 2.26
CA ALA A 164 -10.16 -4.06 1.24
C ALA A 164 -10.79 -4.98 0.19
N TRP A 165 -11.92 -4.54 -0.35
CA TRP A 165 -12.74 -5.27 -1.29
C TRP A 165 -13.18 -4.41 -2.48
N VAL A 166 -13.40 -5.06 -3.60
CA VAL A 166 -14.21 -4.53 -4.71
C VAL A 166 -15.32 -5.54 -4.97
N ASP A 167 -16.56 -5.12 -4.82
CA ASP A 167 -17.70 -6.04 -4.77
C ASP A 167 -17.43 -7.15 -3.72
N ASN A 168 -17.37 -8.41 -4.15
CA ASN A 168 -17.06 -9.56 -3.29
C ASN A 168 -15.61 -10.07 -3.44
N LEU A 169 -14.75 -9.30 -4.11
CA LEU A 169 -13.35 -9.68 -4.38
C LEU A 169 -12.43 -8.99 -3.37
N PRO A 170 -11.70 -9.74 -2.52
CA PRO A 170 -10.69 -9.15 -1.66
C PRO A 170 -9.51 -8.68 -2.50
N VAL A 171 -9.11 -7.41 -2.37
CA VAL A 171 -8.04 -6.78 -3.18
C VAL A 171 -6.88 -6.25 -2.34
N ALA A 172 -6.99 -6.28 -1.02
CA ALA A 172 -5.91 -5.93 -0.13
C ALA A 172 -5.92 -6.81 1.12
N LEU A 173 -4.74 -7.05 1.68
CA LEU A 173 -4.60 -7.78 2.94
C LEU A 173 -3.58 -7.14 3.86
N LYS A 174 -3.69 -7.51 5.12
CA LYS A 174 -2.71 -7.25 6.16
C LYS A 174 -2.37 -8.56 6.87
N ARG A 175 -1.09 -8.79 7.13
CA ARG A 175 -0.66 -9.89 7.98
C ARG A 175 0.67 -9.61 8.66
N ARG A 176 0.96 -10.39 9.71
CA ARG A 176 2.30 -10.48 10.27
C ARG A 176 3.21 -11.27 9.31
N SER A 177 4.44 -10.80 9.14
CA SER A 177 5.48 -11.48 8.35
C SER A 177 6.83 -11.30 9.05
N GLY A 178 7.37 -12.39 9.59
CA GLY A 178 8.50 -12.32 10.51
C GLY A 178 8.16 -11.46 11.75
N ARG A 179 9.04 -10.50 12.07
CA ARG A 179 8.82 -9.53 13.15
C ARG A 179 8.04 -8.29 12.68
N GLY A 180 7.77 -8.17 11.38
CA GLY A 180 7.13 -7.03 10.75
C GLY A 180 5.68 -7.30 10.33
N THR A 181 5.13 -6.34 9.61
CA THR A 181 3.76 -6.39 9.08
C THR A 181 3.81 -6.17 7.57
N LEU A 182 3.17 -7.05 6.80
CA LEU A 182 2.97 -6.88 5.38
C LEU A 182 1.55 -6.37 5.14
N ILE A 183 1.43 -5.25 4.45
CA ILE A 183 0.19 -4.72 3.90
C ILE A 183 0.35 -4.77 2.38
N PHE A 184 -0.48 -5.56 1.71
CA PHE A 184 -0.49 -5.66 0.26
C PHE A 184 -1.73 -5.00 -0.31
N LEU A 185 -1.53 -4.20 -1.35
CA LEU A 185 -2.58 -3.46 -2.06
C LEU A 185 -2.57 -3.89 -3.53
N GLY A 186 -3.58 -4.66 -3.94
CA GLY A 186 -3.84 -5.02 -5.34
C GLY A 186 -4.55 -3.91 -6.12
N SER A 187 -4.87 -2.81 -5.47
CA SER A 187 -5.31 -1.53 -6.04
C SER A 187 -4.36 -0.45 -5.53
N PRO A 188 -3.45 0.07 -6.38
CA PRO A 188 -2.50 1.09 -5.96
C PRO A 188 -3.19 2.38 -5.50
N VAL A 189 -2.82 2.86 -4.30
CA VAL A 189 -3.33 4.12 -3.74
C VAL A 189 -2.52 5.32 -4.26
N GLY A 190 -1.26 5.12 -4.62
CA GLY A 190 -0.38 6.20 -5.10
C GLY A 190 -0.95 7.08 -6.23
N PRO A 191 -1.59 6.54 -7.29
CA PRO A 191 -2.24 7.37 -8.30
C PRO A 191 -3.37 8.25 -7.75
N ALA A 192 -4.13 7.78 -6.75
CA ALA A 192 -5.15 8.59 -6.08
C ALA A 192 -4.51 9.70 -5.23
N LEU A 193 -3.39 9.41 -4.56
CA LEU A 193 -2.59 10.45 -3.87
C LEU A 193 -2.11 11.52 -4.85
N TRP A 194 -1.63 11.10 -6.03
CA TRP A 194 -1.18 12.02 -7.08
C TRP A 194 -2.31 12.89 -7.62
N ALA A 195 -3.51 12.33 -7.75
CA ALA A 195 -4.72 13.06 -8.14
C ALA A 195 -5.28 13.99 -7.04
N GLY A 196 -4.66 14.02 -5.85
CA GLY A 196 -5.11 14.86 -4.74
C GLY A 196 -6.33 14.32 -3.99
N ASP A 197 -6.58 13.01 -4.04
CA ASP A 197 -7.67 12.39 -3.29
C ASP A 197 -7.43 12.53 -1.78
N ALA A 198 -8.29 13.32 -1.13
CA ALA A 198 -8.20 13.62 0.29
C ALA A 198 -8.47 12.38 1.16
N GLU A 199 -9.35 11.47 0.72
CA GLU A 199 -9.65 10.25 1.47
C GLU A 199 -8.48 9.27 1.38
N ALA A 200 -7.85 9.14 0.21
CA ALA A 200 -6.63 8.34 0.04
C ALA A 200 -5.51 8.82 0.97
N THR A 201 -5.32 10.15 1.03
CA THR A 201 -4.33 10.78 1.92
C THR A 201 -4.63 10.54 3.40
N ARG A 202 -5.90 10.71 3.81
CA ARG A 202 -6.34 10.44 5.20
C ARG A 202 -6.15 8.98 5.57
N TRP A 203 -6.58 8.07 4.71
CA TRP A 203 -6.51 6.64 4.94
C TRP A 203 -5.07 6.17 5.12
N LEU A 204 -4.19 6.53 4.20
CA LEU A 204 -2.78 6.15 4.28
C LEU A 204 -2.07 6.78 5.48
N SER A 205 -2.38 8.03 5.81
CA SER A 205 -1.86 8.66 7.04
C SER A 205 -2.28 7.91 8.31
N ALA A 206 -3.53 7.43 8.35
CA ALA A 206 -4.02 6.60 9.45
C ALA A 206 -3.33 5.23 9.49
N VAL A 207 -3.08 4.59 8.34
CA VAL A 207 -2.29 3.34 8.26
C VAL A 207 -0.92 3.55 8.90
N LEU A 208 -0.21 4.60 8.50
CA LEU A 208 1.13 4.92 9.04
C LEU A 208 1.10 5.23 10.54
N ALA A 209 0.00 5.80 11.05
CA ALA A 209 -0.19 6.03 12.48
C ALA A 209 -0.37 4.72 13.30
N THR A 210 -0.73 3.59 12.67
CA THR A 210 -0.84 2.29 13.36
C THR A 210 0.50 1.57 13.54
N VAL A 211 1.51 1.92 12.74
CA VAL A 211 2.87 1.36 12.80
C VAL A 211 3.75 2.10 13.82
N SER A 212 3.28 3.29 14.20
CA SER A 212 3.95 4.31 14.97
C SER A 212 4.04 3.98 16.46
#